data_AF-A0A6B3EB80-F1
#
_entry.id   AF-A0A6B3EB80-F1
#
_cell.length_a   1.000
_cell.length_b   1.000
_cell.length_c   1.000
_cell.angle_alpha   90.00
_cell.angle_beta   90.00
_cell.angle_gamma   90.00
#
_symmetry.space_group_name_H-M   'P 1'
#
loop_
_entity.id
_entity.type
_entity.pdbx_description
1 polymer ?
#
loop_
_entity_poly.entity_id
_entity_poly.type
_entity_poly.pdbx_seq_one_letter_code
_entity_poly.pdbx_strand_id
1 'polypeptide(L)' 'IATARNIPQASQALKGGEWKRSKYTGVELAEKTLGVVGLGRIGVLVAQRMSAFGMKVVAYDPYVQPARAAQ' A
#
# COMPACT_ATOMS: atom_id res chain seq x y z
N ILE A 1 0.02 3.60 -2.70
CA ILE A 1 -0.74 3.89 -3.94
C ILE A 1 0.16 4.40 -5.07
N ALA A 2 0.90 5.49 -4.86
CA ALA A 2 1.76 6.09 -5.90
C ALA A 2 2.71 5.08 -6.57
N THR A 3 3.37 4.23 -5.78
CA THR A 3 4.26 3.17 -6.28
C THR A 3 3.51 2.11 -7.08
N ALA A 4 2.35 1.64 -6.58
CA ALA A 4 1.56 0.61 -7.26
C ALA A 4 1.05 1.06 -8.65
N ARG A 5 0.94 2.38 -8.88
CA ARG A 5 0.41 2.95 -10.11
C ARG A 5 1.43 3.78 -10.90
N ASN A 6 2.71 3.72 -10.55
CA ASN A 6 3.80 4.46 -11.20
C ASN A 6 3.53 5.98 -11.34
N ILE A 7 2.83 6.59 -10.38
CA ILE A 7 2.33 7.97 -10.51
C ILE A 7 3.47 8.97 -10.75
N PRO A 8 4.57 8.97 -9.97
CA PRO A 8 5.65 9.93 -10.17
C PRO A 8 6.28 9.82 -11.57
N GLN A 9 6.54 8.60 -12.02
CA GLN A 9 7.17 8.32 -13.32
C GLN A 9 6.24 8.68 -14.49
N ALA A 10 4.96 8.33 -14.41
CA ALA A 10 3.97 8.68 -15.43
C ALA A 10 3.75 10.21 -15.50
N SER A 11 3.68 10.88 -14.34
CA SER A 11 3.60 12.35 -14.27
C SER A 11 4.81 13.01 -14.92
N GLN A 12 6.03 12.51 -14.65
CA GLN A 12 7.25 13.04 -15.27
C GLN A 12 7.25 12.87 -16.79
N ALA A 13 6.84 11.71 -17.30
CA ALA A 13 6.75 11.46 -18.74
C ALA A 13 5.79 12.44 -19.44
N LEU A 14 4.61 12.66 -18.87
CA LEU A 14 3.63 13.61 -19.43
C LEU A 14 4.16 15.04 -19.43
N LYS A 15 4.83 15.48 -18.35
CA LYS A 15 5.49 16.80 -18.29
C LYS A 15 6.61 16.93 -19.32
N GLY A 16 7.25 15.81 -19.68
CA GLY A 16 8.24 15.73 -20.76
C GLY A 16 7.64 15.58 -22.17
N GLY A 17 6.31 15.63 -22.33
CA GLY A 17 5.63 15.50 -23.62
C GLY A 17 5.51 14.07 -24.13
N GLU A 18 5.81 13.06 -23.30
CA GLU A 18 5.78 11.65 -23.69
C GLU A 18 4.49 10.95 -23.26
N TRP A 19 3.76 10.35 -24.20
CA TRP A 19 2.60 9.51 -23.91
C TRP A 19 2.97 8.02 -23.89
N LYS A 20 3.47 7.53 -22.75
CA LYS A 20 3.96 6.14 -22.58
C LYS A 20 2.96 5.23 -21.84
N ARG A 21 1.70 5.17 -22.29
CA ARG A 21 0.61 4.42 -21.61
C ARG A 21 0.95 2.95 -21.33
N SER A 22 1.48 2.22 -22.31
CA SER A 22 1.79 0.78 -22.18
C SER A 22 2.90 0.49 -21.16
N LYS A 23 3.78 1.46 -20.91
CA LYS A 23 4.91 1.33 -19.97
C LYS A 23 4.48 1.37 -18.51
N TYR A 24 3.38 2.06 -18.18
CA TYR A 24 2.99 2.37 -16.80
C TYR A 24 1.79 1.57 -16.30
N THR A 25 1.70 0.30 -16.71
CA THR A 25 0.73 -0.64 -16.15
C THR A 25 1.02 -0.83 -14.67
N GLY A 26 0.02 -0.54 -13.83
CA GLY A 26 0.12 -0.67 -12.37
C GLY A 26 -0.35 -2.02 -11.86
N VAL A 27 -0.37 -2.14 -10.54
CA VAL A 27 -0.92 -3.30 -9.81
C VAL A 27 -2.14 -2.86 -9.02
N GLU A 28 -3.19 -3.68 -9.06
CA GLU A 28 -4.37 -3.51 -8.23
C GLU A 28 -4.10 -3.92 -6.78
N LEU A 29 -4.61 -3.13 -5.83
CA LEU A 29 -4.40 -3.37 -4.40
C LEU A 29 -5.42 -4.36 -3.83
N ALA A 30 -6.65 -4.37 -4.35
CA ALA A 30 -7.70 -5.28 -3.88
C ALA A 30 -7.21 -6.73 -3.88
N GLU A 31 -7.60 -7.47 -2.85
CA GLU A 31 -7.26 -8.89 -2.62
C GLU A 31 -5.76 -9.18 -2.41
N LYS A 32 -4.88 -8.19 -2.55
CA LYS A 32 -3.45 -8.37 -2.24
C LYS A 32 -3.23 -8.37 -0.73
N THR A 33 -2.12 -9.00 -0.33
CA THR A 33 -1.70 -9.03 1.07
C THR A 33 -0.76 -7.86 1.38
N LEU A 34 -1.09 -7.07 2.39
CA LEU A 34 -0.22 -6.04 2.97
C LEU A 34 0.46 -6.59 4.22
N GLY A 35 1.79 -6.60 4.22
CA GLY A 35 2.59 -6.84 5.43
C GLY A 35 2.91 -5.54 6.16
N VAL A 36 2.57 -5.44 7.44
CA VAL A 36 2.91 -4.30 8.31
C VAL A 36 3.94 -4.74 9.35
N VAL A 37 5.14 -4.17 9.30
CA VAL A 37 6.20 -4.40 10.29
C VAL A 37 6.18 -3.24 11.28
N GLY A 38 5.79 -3.51 12.53
CA GLY A 38 5.54 -2.53 13.58
C GLY A 38 4.07 -2.11 13.65
N LEU A 39 3.42 -2.41 14.78
CA LEU A 39 2.02 -2.12 15.11
C LEU A 39 1.91 -1.03 16.19
N GLY A 40 2.75 0.00 16.09
CA GLY A 40 2.52 1.26 16.78
C GLY A 40 1.29 2.00 16.23
N ARG A 41 1.00 3.18 16.78
CA ARG A 41 -0.16 4.01 16.39
C ARG A 41 -0.29 4.22 14.87
N ILE A 42 0.83 4.46 14.18
CA ILE A 42 0.83 4.68 12.73
C ILE A 42 0.54 3.37 11.98
N GLY A 43 1.18 2.26 12.37
CA GLY A 43 0.99 0.96 11.72
C GLY A 43 -0.46 0.50 11.76
N VAL A 44 -1.13 0.66 12.90
CA VAL A 44 -2.56 0.37 13.08
C VAL A 44 -3.42 1.23 12.14
N LEU A 45 -3.16 2.54 12.09
CA LEU A 45 -3.91 3.45 11.22
C LEU A 45 -3.71 3.15 9.72
N VAL A 46 -2.51 2.71 9.34
CA VAL A 46 -2.21 2.25 7.98
C VAL A 46 -2.99 0.96 7.70
N ALA A 47 -2.90 -0.05 8.56
CA ALA A 47 -3.64 -1.31 8.43
C ALA A 47 -5.13 -1.07 8.20
N GLN A 48 -5.76 -0.25 9.06
CA GLN A 48 -7.19 0.09 8.96
C GLN A 48 -7.57 0.73 7.62
N ARG A 49 -6.77 1.68 7.13
CA ARG A 49 -7.03 2.34 5.84
C ARG A 49 -6.89 1.37 4.68
N MET A 50 -5.89 0.49 4.74
CA MET A 50 -5.61 -0.45 3.66
C MET A 50 -6.61 -1.61 3.63
N SER A 51 -7.21 -1.97 4.77
CA SER A 51 -8.36 -2.90 4.79
C SER A 51 -9.54 -2.36 3.97
N ALA A 52 -9.78 -1.04 3.97
CA ALA A 52 -10.83 -0.43 3.13
C ALA A 52 -10.53 -0.50 1.62
N PHE A 53 -9.28 -0.76 1.22
CA PHE A 53 -8.91 -1.10 -0.16
C PHE A 53 -9.12 -2.58 -0.49
N GLY A 54 -9.70 -3.38 0.41
CA GLY A 54 -9.92 -4.81 0.22
C GLY A 54 -8.64 -5.64 0.33
N MET A 55 -7.61 -5.13 1.00
CA MET A 55 -6.37 -5.86 1.22
C MET A 55 -6.48 -6.83 2.39
N LYS A 56 -5.82 -7.99 2.29
CA LYS A 56 -5.56 -8.86 3.43
C LYS A 56 -4.37 -8.29 4.22
N VAL A 57 -4.57 -7.90 5.48
CA VAL A 57 -3.48 -7.37 6.30
C VAL A 57 -2.87 -8.48 7.16
N VAL A 58 -1.54 -8.59 7.12
CA VAL A 58 -0.74 -9.38 8.06
C VAL A 58 0.25 -8.44 8.74
N ALA A 59 0.56 -8.68 10.01
CA ALA A 59 1.43 -7.78 10.76
C ALA A 59 2.35 -8.52 11.72
N TYR A 60 3.49 -7.91 12.01
CA TYR A 60 4.46 -8.39 12.98
C TYR A 60 4.96 -7.23 13.84
N ASP A 61 4.91 -7.39 15.16
CA ASP A 61 5.52 -6.49 16.13
C ASP A 61 5.92 -7.31 17.37
N PRO A 62 7.21 -7.33 17.75
CA PRO A 62 7.69 -8.14 18.87
C PRO A 62 7.21 -7.65 20.25
N TYR A 63 6.64 -6.45 20.35
CA TYR A 63 6.22 -5.84 21.62
C TYR A 63 4.69 -5.75 21.78
N VAL A 64 3.91 -6.09 20.76
CA VAL A 64 2.44 -6.03 20.79
C VAL A 64 1.88 -7.42 21.05
N GLN A 65 1.06 -7.55 22.10
CA GLN A 65 0.37 -8.81 22.37
C GLN A 65 -0.65 -9.12 21.24
N PRO A 66 -0.78 -10.39 20.83
CA PRO A 66 -1.64 -10.79 19.71
C PRO A 66 -3.09 -10.31 19.81
N ALA A 67 -3.64 -10.25 21.03
CA ALA A 67 -5.01 -9.79 21.27
C ALA A 67 -5.24 -8.32 20.84
N ARG A 68 -4.19 -7.49 20.86
CA ARG A 68 -4.25 -6.08 20.46
C ARG A 68 -3.99 -5.88 18.96
N ALA A 69 -3.46 -6.90 18.28
CA ALA A 69 -3.19 -6.89 16.84
C ALA A 69 -4.42 -7.29 15.99
N ALA A 70 -5.47 -7.85 16.62
CA ALA A 70 -6.69 -8.32 15.94
C ALA A 70 -7.88 -7.33 15.99
N GLN A 71 -7.74 -6.20 16.69
CA GLN A 71 -8.71 -5.08 16.69
C GLN A 71 -8.41 -4.10 15.55
#